data_AF-A0A854NLC9-F1
#
_entry.id   AF-A0A854NLC9-F1
#
_cell.length_a   1.000
_cell.length_b   1.000
_cell.length_c   1.000
_cell.angle_alpha   90.00
_cell.angle_beta   90.00
_cell.angle_gamma   90.00
#
_symmetry.space_group_name_H-M   'P 1'
#
loop_
_entity.id
_entity.type
_entity.pdbx_description
1 polymer ?
#
loop_
_entity_poly.entity_id
_entity_poly.type
_entity_poly.pdbx_seq_one_letter_code
_entity_poly.pdbx_strand_id
1 'polypeptide(L)' 'MAEMVEIPAALYGRGAVRVVPVDSTVRLDVKIPAALMRKLMIESNRSGVPLTKIVDRLLSAAIAQDSEQEEIRPR' A
#
# COMPACT_ATOMS: atom_id res chain seq x y z
N MET A 1 18.68 17.19 4.98
CA MET A 1 17.83 16.53 5.99
C MET A 1 16.97 15.52 5.24
N ALA A 2 16.85 14.29 5.72
CA ALA A 2 15.97 13.31 5.08
C ALA A 2 14.51 13.68 5.32
N GLU A 3 13.66 13.53 4.31
CA GLU A 3 12.22 13.70 4.44
C GLU A 3 11.66 12.55 5.28
N MET A 4 10.74 12.85 6.20
CA MET A 4 10.23 11.91 7.20
C MET A 4 8.72 11.75 7.06
N VAL A 5 8.24 10.52 7.25
CA VAL A 5 6.82 10.15 7.27
C VAL A 5 6.42 9.82 8.70
N GLU A 6 5.35 10.44 9.17
CA GLU A 6 4.70 10.10 10.44
C GLU A 6 3.57 9.11 10.21
N ILE A 7 3.60 7.97 10.92
CA ILE A 7 2.57 6.93 10.90
C ILE A 7 1.81 7.00 12.24
N PRO A 8 0.56 7.50 12.26
CA PRO A 8 -0.23 7.63 13.48
C PRO A 8 -0.60 6.26 14.09
N ALA A 9 -0.64 6.18 15.41
CA ALA A 9 -1.00 4.94 16.12
C ALA A 9 -2.44 4.48 15.80
N ALA A 10 -3.39 5.42 15.82
CA ALA A 10 -4.82 5.13 15.84
C ALA A 10 -5.39 4.53 14.54
N LEU A 11 -4.76 4.81 13.39
CA LEU A 11 -5.29 4.42 12.07
C LEU A 11 -4.61 3.16 11.49
N TYR A 12 -3.50 2.72 12.09
CA TYR A 12 -2.68 1.62 11.56
C TYR A 12 -2.60 0.42 12.50
N GLY A 13 -3.50 0.34 13.49
CA GLY A 13 -3.56 -0.78 14.43
C GLY A 13 -2.30 -0.92 15.30
N ARG A 14 -1.60 0.19 15.57
CA ARG A 14 -0.36 0.19 16.38
C ARG A 14 -0.61 0.85 17.74
N GLY A 15 0.16 0.42 18.74
CA GLY A 15 0.14 1.01 20.08
C GLY A 15 0.88 2.36 20.20
N ALA A 16 1.69 2.74 19.21
CA ALA A 16 2.47 3.98 19.24
C ALA A 16 2.68 4.56 17.83
N VAL A 17 2.86 5.89 17.80
CA VAL A 17 3.26 6.65 16.61
C VAL A 17 4.66 6.22 16.18
N ARG A 18 4.90 6.14 14.87
CA ARG A 18 6.21 5.82 14.31
C ARG A 18 6.59 6.84 13.26
N VAL A 19 7.80 7.39 13.37
CA VAL A 19 8.38 8.25 12.34
C VAL A 19 9.46 7.47 11.60
N VAL A 20 9.42 7.49 10.28
CA VAL A 20 10.37 6.76 9.42
C VAL A 20 10.85 7.65 8.26
N PRO A 21 12.07 7.48 7.76
CA PRO A 21 12.50 8.13 6.52
C PRO A 21 11.63 7.71 5.32
N VAL A 22 11.38 8.63 4.39
CA VAL A 22 10.58 8.37 3.16
C VAL A 22 11.15 7.22 2.32
N ASP A 23 12.47 7.08 2.29
CA ASP A 23 13.19 6.05 1.54
C ASP A 23 13.28 4.70 2.27
N SER A 24 12.73 4.60 3.48
CA SER A 24 12.76 3.37 4.27
C SER A 24 11.64 2.40 3.89
N THR A 25 11.92 1.10 4.00
CA THR A 25 10.89 0.06 3.82
C THR A 25 10.07 -0.14 5.10
N VAL A 26 8.74 -0.06 5.00
CA VAL A 26 7.83 -0.32 6.12
C VAL A 26 7.05 -1.61 5.87
N ARG A 27 6.98 -2.48 6.89
CA ARG A 27 6.09 -3.65 6.87
C ARG A 27 4.67 -3.25 7.24
N LEU A 28 3.74 -3.60 6.36
CA LEU A 28 2.29 -3.46 6.55
C LEU A 28 1.65 -4.85 6.59
N ASP A 29 1.07 -5.22 7.72
CA ASP A 29 0.34 -6.47 7.88
C ASP A 29 -1.17 -6.19 7.74
N VAL A 30 -1.80 -6.76 6.70
CA VAL A 30 -3.23 -6.59 6.42
C VAL A 30 -3.96 -7.93 6.38
N LYS A 31 -5.18 -7.95 6.91
CA LYS A 31 -6.10 -9.09 6.72
C LYS A 31 -6.86 -8.87 5.43
N ILE A 32 -6.84 -9.87 4.54
CA ILE A 32 -7.62 -9.84 3.30
C ILE A 32 -8.59 -11.03 3.24
N PRO A 33 -9.75 -10.89 2.56
CA PRO A 33 -10.66 -12.01 2.35
C PRO A 33 -9.98 -13.15 1.59
N ALA A 34 -10.29 -14.41 1.95
CA ALA A 34 -9.74 -15.59 1.30
C ALA A 34 -10.02 -15.61 -0.22
N ALA A 35 -11.19 -15.11 -0.64
CA ALA A 35 -11.54 -14.98 -2.04
C ALA A 35 -10.60 -14.05 -2.81
N LEU A 36 -10.15 -12.95 -2.19
CA LEU A 36 -9.17 -12.03 -2.79
C LEU A 36 -7.79 -12.68 -2.86
N MET A 37 -7.35 -13.35 -1.78
CA MET A 37 -6.09 -14.11 -1.78
C MET A 37 -6.05 -15.15 -2.91
N ARG A 38 -7.16 -15.86 -3.13
CA ARG A 38 -7.28 -16.82 -4.24
C ARG A 38 -7.07 -16.15 -5.60
N LYS A 39 -7.64 -14.97 -5.84
CA LYS A 39 -7.44 -14.22 -7.10
C LYS A 39 -5.97 -13.81 -7.27
N LEU A 40 -5.34 -13.30 -6.21
CA LEU A 40 -3.93 -12.92 -6.25
C LEU A 40 -3.02 -14.13 -6.56
N MET A 41 -3.32 -15.29 -5.97
CA MET A 41 -2.59 -16.54 -6.25
C MET A 41 -2.70 -16.97 -7.71
N ILE A 42 -3.90 -16.92 -8.29
CA ILE A 42 -4.12 -17.25 -9.70
C ILE A 42 -3.29 -16.31 -10.60
N GLU A 43 -3.32 -15.01 -10.33
CA GLU A 43 -2.58 -14.02 -11.11
C GLU A 43 -1.06 -14.21 -10.98
N SER A 44 -0.57 -14.52 -9.76
CA SER A 44 0.83 -14.82 -9.51
C SER A 44 1.31 -16.02 -10.32
N ASN A 45 0.54 -17.12 -10.30
CA ASN A 45 0.87 -18.31 -11.07
C ASN A 45 0.82 -18.05 -12.58
N ARG A 46 -0.16 -17.27 -13.05
CA ARG A 46 -0.33 -16.95 -14.48
C ARG A 46 0.81 -16.07 -15.01
N SER A 47 1.23 -15.08 -14.23
CA SER A 47 2.24 -14.10 -14.64
C SER A 47 3.67 -14.52 -14.31
N GLY A 48 3.87 -15.52 -13.44
CA GLY A 48 5.19 -15.89 -12.91
C GLY A 48 5.79 -14.82 -11.97
N VAL A 49 4.98 -13.87 -11.50
CA VAL A 49 5.43 -12.75 -10.66
C VAL A 49 5.06 -13.00 -9.19
N PRO A 50 5.97 -12.75 -8.22
CA PRO A 50 5.66 -12.89 -6.81
C PRO A 50 4.49 -12.00 -6.35
N LEU A 51 3.68 -12.51 -5.43
CA LEU A 51 2.54 -11.79 -4.85
C LEU A 51 2.88 -10.39 -4.36
N THR A 52 4.03 -10.22 -3.72
CA THR A 52 4.48 -8.91 -3.20
C THR A 52 4.59 -7.86 -4.31
N LYS A 53 5.13 -8.23 -5.47
CA LYS A 53 5.23 -7.34 -6.64
C LYS A 53 3.88 -7.06 -7.28
N ILE A 54 2.98 -8.04 -7.28
CA ILE A 54 1.61 -7.85 -7.78
C ILE A 54 0.86 -6.85 -6.88
N VAL A 55 0.93 -7.05 -5.57
CA VAL A 55 0.30 -6.15 -4.58
C VAL A 55 0.89 -4.75 -4.68
N ASP A 56 2.22 -4.62 -4.77
CA ASP A 56 2.91 -3.33 -4.93
C ASP A 56 2.43 -2.56 -6.17
N ARG A 57 2.33 -3.23 -7.34
CA ARG A 57 1.81 -2.61 -8.56
C ARG A 57 0.35 -2.19 -8.44
N LEU A 58 -0.50 -3.04 -7.85
CA LEU A 58 -1.91 -2.73 -7.68
C LEU A 58 -2.12 -1.55 -6.72
N LEU A 59 -1.37 -1.49 -5.62
CA LEU A 59 -1.42 -0.37 -4.69
C LEU A 59 -0.92 0.93 -5.33
N SER A 60 0.21 0.87 -6.04
CA SER A 60 0.75 2.02 -6.76
C SER A 60 -0.23 2.58 -7.78
N ALA A 61 -0.89 1.70 -8.55
CA ALA A 61 -1.88 2.11 -9.53
C ALA A 61 -3.13 2.72 -8.89
N ALA A 62 -3.63 2.14 -7.79
CA ALA A 62 -4.80 2.66 -7.09
C ALA A 62 -4.54 4.06 -6.50
N ILE A 63 -3.38 4.25 -5.86
CA ILE A 63 -3.01 5.54 -5.25
C ILE A 63 -2.78 6.62 -6.33
N ALA A 64 -2.17 6.25 -7.47
CA ALA A 64 -1.98 7.18 -8.58
C ALA A 64 -3.32 7.66 -9.17
N GLN A 65 -4.30 6.76 -9.32
CA GLN A 65 -5.63 7.11 -9.84
C GLN A 65 -6.42 8.04 -8.90
N ASP A 66 -6.25 7.89 -7.58
CA ASP A 66 -6.91 8.78 -6.61
C ASP A 66 -6.29 10.19 -6.61
N SER A 67 -4.98 10.30 -6.86
CA SER A 67 -4.26 11.57 -6.92
C SER A 67 -4.72 12.44 -8.12
N GLU A 68 -5.04 11.81 -9.25
CA GLU A 68 -5.57 12.48 -10.45
C GLU A 68 -7.01 12.99 -10.25
N GLN A 69 -7.78 12.42 -9.32
CA GLN A 69 -9.15 12.87 -9.03
C GLN A 69 -9.20 14.05 -8.04
N GLU A 70 -8.17 14.24 -7.22
CA GLU A 70 -8.08 15.36 -6.26
C GLU A 70 -7.70 16.69 -6.94
N GLU A 71 -6.91 16.67 -8.02
CA GLU A 71 -6.54 17.88 -8.78
C GLU A 71 -7.72 18.52 -9.56
N ILE A 72 -8.82 17.80 -9.78
CA ILE A 72 -9.94 18.25 -10.64
C ILE A 72 -11.07 18.91 -9.83
N ARG A 73 -10.95 19.04 -8.50
CA ARG A 73 -11.92 19.81 -7.70
C ARG A 73 -11.41 21.23 -7.45
N PRO A 74 -11.80 22.25 -8.25
CA PRO A 74 -11.60 23.63 -7.87
C PRO A 74 -12.46 23.92 -6.62
N ARG A 75 -11.87 24.65 -5.68
CA ARG A 75 -12.54 25.19 -4.49
C ARG A 75 -13.65 26.17 -4.87
#